data_AF-A0A1M5LIN5-F1
#
_entry.id   AF-A0A1M5LIN5-F1
#
_cell.length_a   1.000
_cell.length_b   1.000
_cell.length_c   1.000
_cell.angle_alpha   90.00
_cell.angle_beta   90.00
_cell.angle_gamma   90.00
#
_symmetry.space_group_name_H-M   'P 1'
#
loop_
_entity.id
_entity.type
_entity.pdbx_description
1 polymer ?
#
loop_
_entity_poly.entity_id
_entity_poly.type
_entity_poly.pdbx_seq_one_letter_code
_entity_poly.pdbx_strand_id
1 'polypeptide(L)'
;MSKLATEDEFLDLSDYGRPIAKLFANQLKNTPFTPIHVTLLFGICGLIAIYCILQNHYFLASFFIILKSIIDAVDGELARIKNTPSYVGRYLDSVFDIILNFLFLMTICLVSKTSFWMTLLAFFCIQLQGTLYNYYYVILRNKSIGGDKTSKIFEDKSPQALPGETQKSVDILFGIYTIVYGLFDKIIHVLDNKAHTVKSFPNWFMTFVSLYGLGFQLLIIAVMLPLGWIEMIVPFFIGYSVFIFVLIGIRKGFIK
;
A
#
# COMPACT_ATOMS: atom_id res chain seq x y z
N MET A 1 -18.24 -2.81 4.23
CA MET A 1 -18.32 -1.65 5.16
C MET A 1 -17.04 -0.84 5.05
N SER A 2 -17.12 0.48 5.16
CA SER A 2 -15.95 1.37 5.14
C SER A 2 -15.00 1.00 6.29
N LYS A 3 -13.68 1.20 6.11
CA LYS A 3 -12.68 0.92 7.16
C LYS A 3 -12.71 1.96 8.30
N LEU A 4 -13.51 3.00 8.13
CA LEU A 4 -13.65 4.15 9.01
C LEU A 4 -15.12 4.38 9.37
N ALA A 5 -15.34 5.09 10.48
CA ALA A 5 -16.64 5.65 10.79
C ALA A 5 -17.02 6.70 9.74
N THR A 6 -18.31 6.93 9.51
CA THR A 6 -18.80 7.88 8.50
C THR A 6 -18.25 9.30 8.68
N GLU A 7 -17.97 9.69 9.93
CA GLU A 7 -17.39 11.00 10.26
C GLU A 7 -15.91 11.15 9.89
N ASP A 8 -15.15 10.04 9.89
CA ASP A 8 -13.72 10.01 9.55
C ASP A 8 -13.49 9.67 8.05
N GLU A 9 -14.56 9.45 7.27
CA GLU A 9 -14.46 9.07 5.86
C GLU A 9 -13.92 10.24 5.01
N PHE A 10 -12.84 9.97 4.28
CA PHE A 10 -12.17 10.93 3.41
C PHE A 10 -12.07 10.37 1.98
N LEU A 11 -11.78 11.24 1.02
CA LEU A 11 -11.49 10.81 -0.35
C LEU A 11 -10.09 10.21 -0.40
N ASP A 12 -10.01 8.88 -0.41
CA ASP A 12 -8.74 8.14 -0.58
C ASP A 12 -8.41 7.98 -2.07
N LEU A 13 -7.44 8.77 -2.53
CA LEU A 13 -7.01 8.78 -3.93
C LEU A 13 -6.21 7.53 -4.30
N SER A 14 -5.60 6.85 -3.32
CA SER A 14 -4.89 5.58 -3.53
C SER A 14 -5.82 4.39 -3.72
N ASP A 15 -7.08 4.54 -3.33
CA ASP A 15 -8.06 3.46 -3.26
C ASP A 15 -9.12 3.57 -4.36
N TYR A 16 -8.75 4.20 -5.48
CA TYR A 16 -9.60 4.43 -6.65
C TYR A 16 -10.22 3.12 -7.22
N GLY A 17 -9.58 1.98 -7.01
CA GLY A 17 -10.05 0.67 -7.45
C GLY A 17 -11.19 0.09 -6.62
N ARG A 18 -11.45 0.61 -5.41
CA ARG A 18 -12.40 0.01 -4.46
C ARG A 18 -13.83 -0.16 -4.97
N PRO A 19 -14.44 0.77 -5.73
CA PRO A 19 -15.79 0.56 -6.26
C PRO A 19 -15.88 -0.69 -7.14
N ILE A 20 -14.90 -0.89 -8.01
CA ILE A 20 -14.81 -2.06 -8.88
C ILE A 20 -14.50 -3.31 -8.03
N ALA A 21 -13.59 -3.19 -7.07
CA ALA A 21 -13.23 -4.28 -6.18
C ALA A 21 -14.43 -4.81 -5.37
N LYS A 22 -15.31 -3.94 -4.89
CA LYS A 22 -16.56 -4.31 -4.21
C LYS A 22 -17.48 -5.14 -5.09
N LEU A 23 -17.56 -4.85 -6.39
CA LEU A 23 -18.36 -5.63 -7.33
C LEU A 23 -17.80 -7.05 -7.46
N PHE A 24 -16.50 -7.18 -7.71
CA PHE A 24 -15.84 -8.49 -7.80
C PHE A 24 -15.89 -9.28 -6.50
N ALA A 25 -15.64 -8.64 -5.35
CA ALA A 25 -15.71 -9.30 -4.06
C ALA A 25 -17.12 -9.84 -3.76
N ASN A 26 -18.18 -9.11 -4.17
CA ASN A 26 -19.56 -9.59 -4.05
C ASN A 26 -19.87 -10.78 -4.96
N GLN A 27 -19.25 -10.88 -6.14
CA GLN A 27 -19.37 -12.05 -7.00
C GLN A 27 -18.63 -13.26 -6.42
N LEU A 28 -17.46 -13.04 -5.83
CA LEU A 28 -16.64 -14.10 -5.25
C LEU A 28 -17.14 -14.58 -3.88
N LYS A 29 -18.04 -13.86 -3.21
CA LYS A 29 -18.45 -14.16 -1.83
C LYS A 29 -19.02 -15.57 -1.64
N ASN A 30 -19.73 -16.10 -2.64
CA ASN A 30 -20.35 -17.44 -2.59
C ASN A 30 -19.48 -18.53 -3.25
N THR A 31 -18.25 -18.20 -3.63
CA THR A 31 -17.30 -19.12 -4.27
C THR A 31 -16.28 -19.65 -3.24
N PRO A 32 -15.58 -20.77 -3.53
CA PRO A 32 -14.53 -21.29 -2.64
C PRO A 32 -13.24 -20.44 -2.66
N PHE A 33 -13.14 -19.41 -3.51
CA PHE A 33 -11.95 -18.55 -3.55
C PHE A 33 -11.77 -17.79 -2.23
N THR A 34 -10.56 -17.88 -1.67
CA THR A 34 -10.17 -17.19 -0.43
C THR A 34 -9.52 -15.85 -0.75
N PRO A 35 -9.45 -14.91 0.22
CA PRO A 35 -8.66 -13.68 0.06
C PRO A 35 -7.21 -13.98 -0.38
N ILE A 36 -6.58 -15.01 0.17
CA ILE A 36 -5.21 -15.42 -0.20
C ILE A 36 -5.11 -15.79 -1.69
N HIS A 37 -6.09 -16.48 -2.28
CA HIS A 37 -6.09 -16.76 -3.72
C HIS A 37 -6.14 -15.47 -4.55
N VAL A 38 -6.88 -14.46 -4.09
CA VAL A 38 -6.95 -13.14 -4.73
C VAL A 38 -5.61 -12.39 -4.57
N THR A 39 -4.97 -12.48 -3.41
CA THR A 39 -3.61 -11.94 -3.17
C THR A 39 -2.60 -12.54 -4.16
N LEU A 40 -2.62 -13.87 -4.34
CA LEU A 40 -1.76 -14.54 -5.32
C LEU A 40 -2.03 -14.08 -6.76
N LEU A 41 -3.29 -13.85 -7.11
CA LEU A 41 -3.69 -13.38 -8.44
C LEU A 41 -3.15 -11.98 -8.74
N PHE A 42 -3.21 -11.04 -7.78
CA PHE A 42 -2.62 -9.72 -8.02
C PHE A 42 -1.09 -9.82 -8.17
N GLY A 43 -0.45 -10.75 -7.44
CA GLY A 43 0.96 -11.10 -7.62
C GLY A 43 1.29 -11.46 -9.07
N ILE A 44 0.50 -12.35 -9.65
CA ILE A 44 0.61 -12.76 -11.05
C ILE A 44 0.39 -11.57 -12.00
N CYS A 45 -0.62 -10.74 -11.77
CA CYS A 45 -0.85 -9.53 -12.57
C CYS A 45 0.35 -8.58 -12.53
N GLY A 46 0.98 -8.41 -11.36
CA GLY A 46 2.20 -7.61 -11.22
C GLY A 46 3.37 -8.16 -12.03
N LEU A 47 3.57 -9.49 -12.02
CA LEU A 47 4.61 -10.15 -12.83
C LEU A 47 4.35 -10.01 -14.34
N ILE A 48 3.10 -10.07 -14.78
CA ILE A 48 2.74 -9.83 -16.19
C ILE A 48 3.02 -8.37 -16.57
N ALA A 49 2.71 -7.40 -15.69
CA ALA A 49 3.08 -6.00 -15.92
C ALA A 49 4.60 -5.82 -16.07
N ILE A 50 5.40 -6.45 -15.20
CA ILE A 50 6.88 -6.44 -15.30
C ILE A 50 7.34 -6.97 -16.67
N TYR A 51 6.81 -8.11 -17.10
CA TYR A 51 7.11 -8.67 -18.42
C TYR A 51 6.75 -7.67 -19.53
N CYS A 52 5.59 -7.01 -19.45
CA CYS A 52 5.19 -6.00 -20.42
C CYS A 52 6.14 -4.80 -20.47
N ILE A 53 6.64 -4.33 -19.32
CA ILE A 53 7.64 -3.24 -19.28
C ILE A 53 8.95 -3.69 -19.95
N LEU A 54 9.42 -4.92 -19.68
CA LEU A 54 10.62 -5.48 -20.32
C LEU A 54 10.51 -5.56 -21.84
N GLN A 55 9.30 -5.85 -22.35
CA GLN A 55 9.02 -5.88 -23.79
C GLN A 55 8.64 -4.51 -24.37
N ASN A 56 8.76 -3.42 -23.60
CA ASN A 56 8.37 -2.05 -23.98
C ASN A 56 6.88 -1.89 -24.32
N HIS A 57 6.02 -2.82 -23.90
CA HIS A 57 4.57 -2.76 -24.08
C HIS A 57 3.91 -1.91 -22.98
N TYR A 58 4.21 -0.61 -22.95
CA TYR A 58 3.85 0.28 -21.84
C TYR A 58 2.35 0.46 -21.60
N PHE A 59 1.52 0.47 -22.65
CA PHE A 59 0.06 0.48 -22.49
C PHE A 59 -0.44 -0.78 -21.76
N LEU A 60 0.07 -1.95 -22.16
CA LEU A 60 -0.34 -3.21 -21.54
C LEU A 60 0.21 -3.34 -20.11
N ALA A 61 1.44 -2.90 -19.87
CA ALA A 61 2.01 -2.81 -18.53
C ALA A 61 1.12 -1.98 -17.60
N SER A 62 0.69 -0.82 -18.06
CA SER A 62 -0.16 0.11 -17.30
C SER A 62 -1.53 -0.49 -16.99
N PHE A 63 -2.13 -1.18 -17.95
CA PHE A 63 -3.34 -1.95 -17.73
C PHE A 63 -3.18 -2.98 -16.60
N PHE A 64 -2.10 -3.77 -16.63
CA PHE A 64 -1.86 -4.80 -15.60
C PHE A 64 -1.49 -4.21 -14.23
N ILE A 65 -0.81 -3.05 -14.17
CA ILE A 65 -0.54 -2.33 -12.90
C ILE A 65 -1.86 -1.85 -12.27
N ILE A 66 -2.75 -1.26 -13.08
CA ILE A 66 -4.06 -0.80 -12.61
C ILE A 66 -4.92 -2.01 -12.19
N LEU A 67 -4.91 -3.08 -12.99
CA LEU A 67 -5.64 -4.31 -12.70
C LEU A 67 -5.15 -4.95 -11.39
N LYS A 68 -3.82 -5.04 -11.18
CA LYS A 68 -3.23 -5.46 -9.89
C LYS A 68 -3.82 -4.67 -8.75
N SER A 69 -3.83 -3.33 -8.86
CA SER A 69 -4.29 -2.43 -7.79
C SER A 69 -5.78 -2.60 -7.48
N ILE A 70 -6.59 -2.93 -8.49
CA ILE A 70 -8.00 -3.26 -8.29
C ILE A 70 -8.15 -4.62 -7.58
N ILE A 71 -7.41 -5.65 -8.00
CA ILE A 71 -7.48 -7.01 -7.43
C ILE A 71 -6.97 -7.05 -5.98
N ASP A 72 -5.91 -6.31 -5.68
CA ASP A 72 -5.42 -6.05 -4.32
C ASP A 72 -6.57 -5.55 -3.42
N ALA A 73 -7.32 -4.52 -3.85
CA ALA A 73 -8.49 -4.07 -3.09
C ALA A 73 -9.62 -5.13 -2.97
N VAL A 74 -9.69 -6.13 -3.86
CA VAL A 74 -10.69 -7.22 -3.81
C VAL A 74 -10.42 -8.15 -2.64
N ASP A 75 -9.17 -8.47 -2.31
CA ASP A 75 -8.88 -9.45 -1.25
C ASP A 75 -9.39 -8.97 0.12
N GLY A 76 -9.18 -7.70 0.43
CA GLY A 76 -9.58 -7.08 1.67
C GLY A 76 -11.09 -6.79 1.73
N GLU A 77 -11.75 -6.55 0.60
CA GLU A 77 -13.22 -6.52 0.53
C GLU A 77 -13.80 -7.93 0.71
N LEU A 78 -13.21 -8.95 0.08
CA LEU A 78 -13.66 -10.34 0.18
C LEU A 78 -13.51 -10.86 1.61
N ALA A 79 -12.39 -10.58 2.28
CA ALA A 79 -12.16 -10.93 3.68
C ALA A 79 -13.21 -10.31 4.61
N ARG A 80 -13.59 -9.04 4.35
CA ARG A 80 -14.64 -8.35 5.12
C ARG A 80 -16.03 -8.90 4.85
N ILE A 81 -16.38 -9.16 3.58
CA ILE A 81 -17.70 -9.71 3.23
C ILE A 81 -17.88 -11.12 3.79
N LYS A 82 -16.82 -11.95 3.78
CA LYS A 82 -16.84 -13.30 4.32
C LYS A 82 -16.66 -13.35 5.85
N ASN A 83 -16.37 -12.24 6.52
CA ASN A 83 -15.99 -12.17 7.93
C ASN A 83 -14.84 -13.13 8.29
N THR A 84 -13.84 -13.23 7.41
CA THR A 84 -12.65 -14.08 7.57
C THR A 84 -11.39 -13.22 7.62
N PRO A 85 -11.14 -12.46 8.69
CA PRO A 85 -9.88 -11.74 8.86
C PRO A 85 -8.71 -12.73 8.96
N SER A 86 -7.55 -12.33 8.45
CA SER A 86 -6.35 -13.19 8.38
C SER A 86 -5.08 -12.34 8.54
N TYR A 87 -4.26 -12.65 9.54
CA TYR A 87 -2.93 -12.05 9.67
C TYR A 87 -1.99 -12.54 8.56
N VAL A 88 -2.09 -13.82 8.19
CA VAL A 88 -1.33 -14.40 7.08
C VAL A 88 -1.63 -13.65 5.79
N GLY A 89 -2.90 -13.46 5.44
CA GLY A 89 -3.31 -12.72 4.25
C GLY A 89 -2.80 -11.27 4.27
N ARG A 90 -2.99 -10.57 5.39
CA ARG A 90 -2.55 -9.17 5.54
C ARG A 90 -1.03 -9.00 5.43
N TYR A 91 -0.23 -9.87 6.04
CA TYR A 91 1.23 -9.78 5.89
C TYR A 91 1.71 -10.24 4.52
N LEU A 92 1.07 -11.25 3.93
CA LEU A 92 1.39 -11.71 2.58
C LEU A 92 1.16 -10.60 1.56
N ASP A 93 0.05 -9.89 1.66
CA ASP A 93 -0.29 -8.71 0.86
C ASP A 93 0.82 -7.65 0.93
N SER A 94 1.18 -7.21 2.14
CA SER A 94 2.26 -6.23 2.35
C SER A 94 3.63 -6.70 1.83
N VAL A 95 3.93 -8.00 1.93
CA VAL A 95 5.18 -8.59 1.41
C VAL A 95 5.18 -8.61 -0.12
N PHE A 96 4.06 -8.95 -0.75
CA PHE A 96 3.94 -8.93 -2.21
C PHE A 96 4.04 -7.51 -2.75
N ASP A 97 3.44 -6.54 -2.06
CA ASP A 97 3.53 -5.13 -2.42
C ASP A 97 4.96 -4.62 -2.49
N ILE A 98 5.75 -4.84 -1.44
CA ILE A 98 7.14 -4.36 -1.42
C ILE A 98 8.00 -5.06 -2.47
N ILE A 99 7.79 -6.37 -2.70
CA ILE A 99 8.51 -7.14 -3.70
C ILE A 99 8.15 -6.63 -5.10
N LEU A 100 6.85 -6.50 -5.42
CA LEU A 100 6.43 -6.02 -6.73
C LEU A 100 6.88 -4.59 -6.98
N ASN A 101 6.80 -3.71 -5.98
CA ASN A 101 7.26 -2.34 -6.10
C ASN A 101 8.77 -2.26 -6.36
N PHE A 102 9.56 -3.07 -5.66
CA PHE A 102 10.98 -3.21 -5.94
C PHE A 102 11.23 -3.68 -7.38
N LEU A 103 10.53 -4.73 -7.81
CA LEU A 103 10.66 -5.28 -9.15
C LEU A 103 10.24 -4.29 -10.23
N PHE A 104 9.15 -3.53 -10.04
CA PHE A 104 8.73 -2.49 -10.99
C PHE A 104 9.82 -1.44 -11.20
N LEU A 105 10.37 -0.89 -10.12
CA LEU A 105 11.45 0.10 -10.21
C LEU A 105 12.72 -0.49 -10.80
N MET A 106 13.09 -1.71 -10.43
CA MET A 106 14.25 -2.39 -11.01
C MET A 106 14.08 -2.66 -12.50
N THR A 107 12.91 -3.10 -12.92
CA THR A 107 12.59 -3.29 -14.34
C THR A 107 12.66 -1.97 -15.10
N ILE A 108 12.11 -0.88 -14.55
CA ILE A 108 12.23 0.46 -15.12
C ILE A 108 13.70 0.88 -15.24
N CYS A 109 14.53 0.58 -14.23
CA CYS A 109 15.97 0.85 -14.27
C CYS A 109 16.68 0.05 -15.37
N LEU A 110 16.26 -1.18 -15.65
CA LEU A 110 16.85 -2.02 -16.70
C LEU A 110 16.50 -1.53 -18.11
N VAL A 111 15.30 -0.99 -18.31
CA VAL A 111 14.83 -0.54 -19.64
C VAL A 111 14.99 0.96 -19.90
N SER A 112 15.47 1.72 -18.92
CA SER A 112 15.70 3.16 -19.02
C SER A 112 17.16 3.52 -18.74
N LYS A 113 17.51 4.80 -18.91
CA LYS A 113 18.86 5.32 -18.62
C LYS A 113 19.07 5.71 -17.15
N THR A 114 18.14 5.36 -16.27
CA THR A 114 18.21 5.74 -14.85
C THR A 114 19.30 4.96 -14.13
N SER A 115 20.03 5.64 -13.24
CA SER A 115 21.10 5.03 -12.46
C SER A 115 20.54 4.06 -11.44
N PHE A 116 21.16 2.90 -11.30
CA PHE A 116 20.83 1.90 -10.27
C PHE A 116 20.73 2.50 -8.87
N TRP A 117 21.67 3.37 -8.50
CA TRP A 117 21.68 4.02 -7.18
C TRP A 117 20.52 5.00 -7.00
N MET A 118 20.13 5.72 -8.06
CA MET A 118 18.95 6.57 -8.03
C MET A 118 17.67 5.75 -7.92
N THR A 119 17.60 4.60 -8.59
CA THR A 119 16.47 3.66 -8.48
C THR A 119 16.34 3.11 -7.06
N LEU A 120 17.45 2.72 -6.42
CA LEU A 120 17.43 2.30 -5.01
C LEU A 120 16.98 3.43 -4.08
N LEU A 121 17.42 4.66 -4.33
CA LEU A 121 16.94 5.83 -3.58
C LEU A 121 15.45 6.08 -3.81
N ALA A 122 14.97 5.99 -5.05
CA ALA A 122 13.54 6.10 -5.36
C ALA A 122 12.72 5.00 -4.69
N PHE A 123 13.22 3.77 -4.65
CA PHE A 123 12.58 2.68 -3.92
C PHE A 123 12.45 3.01 -2.43
N PHE A 124 13.56 3.43 -1.80
CA PHE A 124 13.54 3.87 -0.41
C PHE A 124 12.54 5.01 -0.16
N CYS A 125 12.51 5.99 -1.07
CA CYS A 125 11.56 7.10 -1.07
C CYS A 125 10.10 6.65 -1.16
N ILE A 126 9.75 5.77 -2.11
CA ILE A 126 8.39 5.25 -2.27
C ILE A 126 7.94 4.49 -1.02
N GLN A 127 8.82 3.67 -0.44
CA GLN A 127 8.52 2.95 0.79
C GLN A 127 8.27 3.93 1.96
N LEU A 128 9.12 4.94 2.12
CA LEU A 128 8.94 5.95 3.17
C LEU A 128 7.63 6.74 3.02
N GLN A 129 7.27 7.11 1.78
CA GLN A 129 6.00 7.75 1.44
C GLN A 129 4.81 6.87 1.84
N GLY A 130 4.81 5.61 1.40
CA GLY A 130 3.75 4.64 1.71
C GLY A 130 3.61 4.40 3.21
N THR A 131 4.73 4.29 3.93
CA THR A 131 4.75 4.16 5.39
C THR A 131 4.16 5.38 6.09
N LEU A 132 4.42 6.61 5.61
CA LEU A 132 3.80 7.81 6.18
C LEU A 132 2.26 7.75 6.06
N TYR A 133 1.76 7.41 4.86
CA TYR A 133 0.33 7.26 4.65
C TYR A 133 -0.27 6.19 5.57
N ASN A 134 0.33 5.00 5.58
CA ASN A 134 -0.11 3.90 6.42
C ASN A 134 -0.08 4.27 7.90
N TYR A 135 0.94 5.00 8.37
CA TYR A 135 1.04 5.42 9.77
C TYR A 135 -0.15 6.28 10.21
N TYR A 136 -0.46 7.36 9.47
CA TYR A 136 -1.60 8.22 9.80
C TYR A 136 -2.93 7.49 9.61
N TYR A 137 -3.04 6.67 8.57
CA TYR A 137 -4.26 5.94 8.29
C TYR A 137 -4.57 4.86 9.33
N VAL A 138 -3.55 4.14 9.83
CA VAL A 138 -3.69 3.17 10.92
C VAL A 138 -4.03 3.85 12.25
N ILE A 139 -3.48 5.04 12.53
CA ILE A 139 -3.89 5.85 13.69
C ILE A 139 -5.37 6.21 13.59
N LEU A 140 -5.82 6.70 12.43
CA LEU A 140 -7.22 7.06 12.21
C LEU A 140 -8.14 5.84 12.39
N ARG A 141 -7.84 4.72 11.72
CA ARG A 141 -8.62 3.46 11.81
C ARG A 141 -8.72 2.93 13.23
N ASN A 142 -7.65 2.98 14.02
CA ASN A 142 -7.67 2.48 15.40
C ASN A 142 -8.54 3.35 16.34
N LYS A 143 -8.74 4.62 15.98
CA LYS A 143 -9.55 5.57 16.77
C LYS A 143 -11.01 5.62 16.30
N SER A 144 -11.27 5.32 15.03
CA SER A 144 -12.63 5.21 14.50
C SER A 144 -13.40 4.05 15.15
N ILE A 145 -14.66 4.32 15.51
CA ILE A 145 -15.57 3.32 16.09
C ILE A 145 -15.83 2.21 15.06
N GLY A 146 -15.54 0.96 15.41
CA GLY A 146 -15.72 -0.19 14.51
C GLY A 146 -14.66 -0.34 13.42
N GLY A 147 -13.57 0.44 13.48
CA GLY A 147 -12.43 0.31 12.57
C GLY A 147 -11.71 -1.04 12.71
N ASP A 148 -11.08 -1.46 11.62
CA ASP A 148 -10.28 -2.70 11.56
C ASP A 148 -9.03 -2.59 12.45
N LYS A 149 -8.84 -3.55 13.36
CA LYS A 149 -7.74 -3.60 14.34
C LYS A 149 -6.65 -4.61 14.00
N THR A 150 -6.72 -5.25 12.83
CA THR A 150 -5.64 -6.15 12.38
C THR A 150 -4.32 -5.39 12.25
N SER A 151 -4.36 -4.10 11.84
CA SER A 151 -3.19 -3.20 11.82
C SER A 151 -2.99 -2.49 13.14
N LYS A 152 -1.78 -2.63 13.67
CA LYS A 152 -1.36 -1.90 14.87
C LYS A 152 -0.49 -0.73 14.48
N ILE A 153 -0.59 0.34 15.27
CA ILE A 153 0.29 1.51 15.14
C ILE A 153 1.74 1.10 15.43
N PHE A 154 1.92 0.16 16.34
CA PHE A 154 3.21 -0.42 16.71
C PHE A 154 3.16 -1.93 16.53
N GLU A 155 3.96 -2.43 15.59
CA GLU A 155 4.06 -3.86 15.24
C GLU A 155 5.29 -4.48 15.96
N ASP A 156 5.34 -4.39 17.29
CA ASP A 156 6.51 -4.80 18.10
C ASP A 156 6.55 -6.31 18.40
N LYS A 157 5.41 -6.99 18.27
CA LYS A 157 5.25 -8.41 18.62
C LYS A 157 4.33 -9.11 17.64
N SER A 158 4.70 -10.33 17.26
CA SER A 158 3.88 -11.20 16.42
C SER A 158 2.49 -11.37 17.06
N PRO A 159 1.39 -11.18 16.30
CA PRO A 159 0.05 -11.40 16.81
C PRO A 159 -0.24 -12.90 17.01
N GLN A 160 -1.20 -13.18 17.88
CA GLN A 160 -1.74 -14.52 18.00
C GLN A 160 -2.54 -14.86 16.73
N ALA A 161 -2.27 -16.03 16.15
CA ALA A 161 -2.94 -16.52 14.94
C ALA A 161 -4.46 -16.60 15.13
N LEU A 162 -5.21 -16.22 14.08
CA LEU A 162 -6.66 -16.34 14.07
C LEU A 162 -7.12 -17.77 13.76
N PRO A 163 -8.38 -18.14 14.04
CA PRO A 163 -8.90 -19.46 13.69
C PRO A 163 -8.69 -19.78 12.20
N GLY A 164 -8.07 -20.92 11.91
CA GLY A 164 -7.74 -21.35 10.55
C GLY A 164 -6.32 -20.99 10.10
N GLU A 165 -5.55 -20.24 10.90
CA GLU A 165 -4.15 -19.93 10.64
C GLU A 165 -3.22 -20.74 11.54
N THR A 166 -1.97 -20.97 11.09
CA THR A 166 -0.94 -21.54 11.96
C THR A 166 -0.06 -20.42 12.53
N GLN A 167 0.29 -20.51 13.81
CA GLN A 167 1.17 -19.52 14.45
C GLN A 167 2.52 -19.42 13.72
N LYS A 168 3.06 -20.55 13.26
CA LYS A 168 4.31 -20.59 12.48
C LYS A 168 4.23 -19.73 11.21
N SER A 169 3.13 -19.80 10.46
CA SER A 169 2.95 -18.98 9.26
C SER A 169 2.87 -17.49 9.58
N VAL A 170 2.15 -17.15 10.66
CA VAL A 170 2.03 -15.77 11.15
C VAL A 170 3.39 -15.22 11.56
N ASP A 171 4.17 -15.99 12.34
CA ASP A 171 5.49 -15.57 12.83
C ASP A 171 6.50 -15.36 11.70
N ILE A 172 6.51 -16.25 10.69
CA ILE A 172 7.40 -16.12 9.53
C ILE A 172 7.06 -14.85 8.74
N LEU A 173 5.78 -14.65 8.40
CA LEU A 173 5.36 -13.49 7.62
C LEU A 173 5.53 -12.18 8.39
N PHE A 174 5.24 -12.18 9.68
CA PHE A 174 5.52 -11.06 10.57
C PHE A 174 7.01 -10.74 10.63
N GLY A 175 7.87 -11.75 10.70
CA GLY A 175 9.32 -11.58 10.66
C GLY A 175 9.81 -10.92 9.37
N ILE A 176 9.31 -11.38 8.22
CA ILE A 176 9.61 -10.76 6.91
C ILE A 176 9.13 -9.31 6.88
N TYR A 177 7.87 -9.06 7.27
CA TYR A 177 7.29 -7.72 7.36
C TYR A 177 8.17 -6.80 8.23
N THR A 178 8.60 -7.27 9.39
CA THR A 178 9.44 -6.51 10.33
C THR A 178 10.80 -6.16 9.70
N ILE A 179 11.40 -7.08 8.94
CA ILE A 179 12.67 -6.83 8.25
C ILE A 179 12.49 -5.77 7.16
N VAL A 180 11.43 -5.87 6.35
CA VAL A 180 11.27 -5.01 5.17
C VAL A 180 10.67 -3.63 5.49
N TYR A 181 9.78 -3.52 6.47
CA TYR A 181 9.10 -2.28 6.84
C TYR A 181 9.64 -1.63 8.12
N GLY A 182 10.24 -2.41 9.03
CA GLY A 182 10.61 -1.92 10.36
C GLY A 182 11.60 -0.76 10.37
N LEU A 183 12.47 -0.63 9.36
CA LEU A 183 13.31 0.55 9.20
C LEU A 183 12.48 1.80 8.87
N PHE A 184 11.57 1.70 7.92
CA PHE A 184 10.71 2.80 7.49
C PHE A 184 9.75 3.24 8.61
N ASP A 185 9.16 2.27 9.31
CA ASP A 185 8.29 2.51 10.47
C ASP A 185 9.01 3.30 11.56
N LYS A 186 10.26 2.92 11.87
CA LYS A 186 11.10 3.65 12.84
C LYS A 186 11.40 5.07 12.38
N ILE A 187 11.74 5.28 11.09
CA ILE A 187 12.03 6.61 10.55
C ILE A 187 10.79 7.51 10.69
N ILE A 188 9.63 7.06 10.22
CA ILE A 188 8.38 7.83 10.31
C ILE A 188 8.00 8.10 11.76
N HIS A 189 8.16 7.11 12.65
CA HIS A 189 7.89 7.31 14.06
C HIS A 189 8.84 8.34 14.71
N VAL A 190 10.12 8.34 14.36
CA VAL A 190 11.06 9.38 14.84
C VAL A 190 10.70 10.75 14.27
N LEU A 191 10.36 10.82 12.98
CA LEU A 191 9.96 12.07 12.35
C LEU A 191 8.67 12.63 12.93
N ASP A 192 7.75 11.79 13.40
CA ASP A 192 6.46 12.24 13.94
C ASP A 192 5.93 11.42 15.13
N ASN A 193 6.73 11.37 16.19
CA ASN A 193 6.45 10.55 17.37
C ASN A 193 5.13 10.88 18.09
N LYS A 194 4.62 12.10 17.96
CA LYS A 194 3.38 12.56 18.60
C LYS A 194 2.12 12.34 17.75
N ALA A 195 2.21 11.83 16.53
CA ALA A 195 1.03 11.66 15.68
C ALA A 195 -0.04 10.77 16.33
N HIS A 196 0.37 9.70 17.01
CA HIS A 196 -0.54 8.76 17.66
C HIS A 196 -1.35 9.38 18.82
N THR A 197 -0.98 10.57 19.33
CA THR A 197 -1.74 11.25 20.40
C THR A 197 -2.92 12.07 19.85
N VAL A 198 -2.88 12.47 18.56
CA VAL A 198 -3.89 13.31 17.91
C VAL A 198 -5.26 12.63 17.88
N LYS A 199 -6.35 13.31 18.25
CA LYS A 199 -7.67 12.67 18.36
C LYS A 199 -8.19 12.10 17.02
N SER A 200 -8.15 12.90 15.96
CA SER A 200 -8.49 12.50 14.58
C SER A 200 -7.76 13.42 13.60
N PHE A 201 -7.66 13.01 12.34
CA PHE A 201 -7.08 13.82 11.26
C PHE A 201 -8.19 14.44 10.40
N PRO A 202 -8.08 15.72 10.00
CA PRO A 202 -9.02 16.32 9.07
C PRO A 202 -9.08 15.56 7.74
N ASN A 203 -10.28 15.42 7.17
CA ASN A 203 -10.49 14.61 5.95
C ASN A 203 -9.68 15.16 4.77
N TRP A 204 -9.58 16.48 4.62
CA TRP A 204 -8.74 17.10 3.58
C TRP A 204 -7.27 16.71 3.72
N PHE A 205 -6.75 16.65 4.95
CA PHE A 205 -5.37 16.29 5.24
C PHE A 205 -5.14 14.83 4.84
N MET A 206 -6.04 13.93 5.25
CA MET A 206 -5.96 12.51 4.87
C MET A 206 -6.06 12.29 3.36
N THR A 207 -6.90 13.06 2.66
CA THR A 207 -6.96 13.03 1.19
C THR A 207 -5.62 13.41 0.55
N PHE A 208 -4.93 14.45 1.03
CA PHE A 208 -3.58 14.78 0.52
C PHE A 208 -2.55 13.71 0.86
N VAL A 209 -2.55 13.20 2.10
CA VAL A 209 -1.61 12.13 2.49
C VAL A 209 -1.86 10.86 1.66
N SER A 210 -3.11 10.58 1.25
CA SER A 210 -3.45 9.41 0.42
C SER A 210 -2.78 9.41 -0.96
N LEU A 211 -2.27 10.56 -1.43
CA LEU A 211 -1.44 10.60 -2.64
C LEU A 211 -0.11 9.81 -2.46
N TYR A 212 0.28 9.48 -1.23
CA TYR A 212 1.39 8.58 -0.93
C TYR A 212 0.98 7.12 -0.76
N GLY A 213 -0.31 6.79 -0.85
CA GLY A 213 -0.74 5.39 -0.83
C GLY A 213 -0.24 4.64 -2.06
N LEU A 214 0.15 3.37 -1.85
CA LEU A 214 0.76 2.50 -2.86
C LEU A 214 -0.04 2.46 -4.17
N GLY A 215 -1.37 2.35 -4.08
CA GLY A 215 -2.24 2.37 -5.27
C GLY A 215 -2.08 3.64 -6.11
N PHE A 216 -1.98 4.81 -5.48
CA PHE A 216 -1.78 6.07 -6.23
C PHE A 216 -0.38 6.16 -6.83
N GLN A 217 0.65 5.71 -6.11
CA GLN A 217 2.03 5.67 -6.63
C GLN A 217 2.11 4.75 -7.86
N LEU A 218 1.49 3.57 -7.82
CA LEU A 218 1.39 2.67 -8.97
C LEU A 218 0.56 3.28 -10.12
N LEU A 219 -0.49 4.03 -9.82
CA LEU A 219 -1.25 4.76 -10.83
C LEU A 219 -0.40 5.82 -11.54
N ILE A 220 0.43 6.57 -10.81
CA ILE A 220 1.38 7.52 -11.39
C ILE A 220 2.32 6.79 -12.36
N ILE A 221 2.90 5.67 -11.95
CA ILE A 221 3.77 4.84 -12.82
C ILE A 221 3.00 4.40 -14.08
N ALA A 222 1.79 3.89 -13.91
CA ALA A 222 0.92 3.44 -15.01
C ALA A 222 0.54 4.57 -15.98
N VAL A 223 0.48 5.82 -15.53
CA VAL A 223 0.26 6.97 -16.43
C VAL A 223 1.55 7.40 -17.12
N MET A 224 2.68 7.40 -16.41
CA MET A 224 3.97 7.85 -16.95
C MET A 224 4.53 6.92 -18.03
N LEU A 225 4.31 5.60 -17.91
CA LEU A 225 4.79 4.60 -18.87
C LEU A 225 4.32 4.86 -20.32
N PRO A 226 3.01 4.94 -20.63
CA PRO A 226 2.52 5.13 -22.00
C PRO A 226 2.81 6.53 -22.55
N LEU A 227 3.06 7.52 -21.67
CA LEU A 227 3.48 8.87 -22.07
C LEU A 227 4.97 8.93 -22.48
N GLY A 228 5.70 7.81 -22.37
CA GLY A 228 7.14 7.78 -22.65
C GLY A 228 7.98 8.47 -21.58
N TRP A 229 7.41 8.76 -20.40
CA TRP A 229 8.07 9.46 -19.30
C TRP A 229 8.84 8.51 -18.38
N ILE A 230 9.29 7.36 -18.90
CA ILE A 230 9.94 6.31 -18.11
C ILE A 230 11.20 6.82 -17.38
N GLU A 231 11.98 7.69 -18.03
CA GLU A 231 13.18 8.31 -17.44
C GLU A 231 12.84 9.27 -16.28
N MET A 232 11.61 9.79 -16.24
CA MET A 232 11.15 10.73 -15.22
C MET A 232 10.59 10.04 -13.97
N ILE A 233 10.27 8.74 -14.02
CA ILE A 233 9.63 8.02 -12.92
C ILE A 233 10.51 8.07 -11.65
N VAL A 234 11.78 7.70 -11.78
CA VAL A 234 12.74 7.68 -10.67
C VAL A 234 12.95 9.08 -10.06
N PRO A 235 13.33 10.13 -10.82
CA PRO A 235 13.52 11.46 -10.24
C PRO A 235 12.22 12.05 -9.69
N PHE A 236 11.06 11.74 -10.27
CA PHE A 236 9.77 12.14 -9.73
C PHE A 236 9.58 11.63 -8.30
N PHE A 237 9.73 10.33 -8.04
CA PHE A 237 9.51 9.78 -6.69
C PHE A 237 10.54 10.25 -5.65
N ILE A 238 11.76 10.54 -6.08
CA ILE A 238 12.76 11.17 -5.21
C ILE A 238 12.30 12.58 -4.81
N GLY A 239 12.00 13.45 -5.78
CA GLY A 239 11.54 14.81 -5.52
C GLY A 239 10.21 14.86 -4.77
N TYR A 240 9.31 13.93 -5.07
CA TYR A 240 8.01 13.81 -4.42
C TYR A 240 8.12 13.54 -2.91
N SER A 241 9.23 12.97 -2.44
CA SER A 241 9.48 12.72 -1.01
C SER A 241 9.71 13.99 -0.19
N VAL A 242 10.01 15.14 -0.82
CA VAL A 242 10.15 16.41 -0.10
C VAL A 242 8.85 16.77 0.64
N PHE A 243 7.68 16.42 0.08
CA PHE A 243 6.40 16.70 0.70
C PHE A 243 6.13 15.90 2.00
N ILE A 244 6.92 14.85 2.32
CA ILE A 244 6.87 14.18 3.62
C ILE A 244 7.10 15.20 4.74
N PHE A 245 8.14 16.01 4.61
CA PHE A 245 8.47 17.02 5.62
C PHE A 245 7.40 18.12 5.70
N VAL A 246 6.79 18.47 4.57
CA VAL A 246 5.69 19.45 4.51
C VAL A 246 4.45 18.91 5.23
N LEU A 247 4.02 17.68 4.95
CA LEU A 247 2.85 17.07 5.57
C LEU A 247 3.05 16.87 7.08
N ILE A 248 4.22 16.40 7.50
CA ILE A 248 4.55 16.26 8.93
C ILE A 248 4.59 17.65 9.60
N GLY A 249 5.12 18.67 8.92
CA GLY A 249 5.14 20.05 9.40
C GLY A 249 3.74 20.63 9.58
N ILE A 250 2.86 20.47 8.58
CA ILE A 250 1.44 20.85 8.66
C ILE A 250 0.78 20.16 9.83
N ARG A 251 0.96 18.85 9.97
CA ARG A 251 0.41 18.12 11.09
C ARG A 251 0.91 18.71 12.40
N LYS A 252 2.23 18.89 12.58
CA LYS A 252 2.86 19.45 13.80
C LYS A 252 2.34 20.83 14.17
N GLY A 253 2.13 21.70 13.20
CA GLY A 253 1.69 23.07 13.41
C GLY A 253 0.19 23.21 13.69
N PHE A 254 -0.63 22.48 12.94
CA PHE A 254 -2.07 22.76 12.84
C PHE A 254 -2.98 21.64 13.37
N ILE A 255 -2.48 20.42 13.53
CA ILE A 255 -3.28 19.24 13.92
C ILE A 255 -2.72 18.67 15.23
N LYS A 256 -3.43 18.89 16.34
CA LYS A 256 -3.03 18.51 17.70
C LYS A 256 -3.88 17.38 18.27
#